data_AF-A0A914QB06-F1
#
_entry.id   AF-A0A914QB06-F1
#
_cell.length_a   1.000
_cell.length_b   1.000
_cell.length_c   1.000
_cell.angle_alpha   90.00
_cell.angle_beta   90.00
_cell.angle_gamma   90.00
#
_symmetry.space_group_name_H-M   'P 1'
#
loop_
_entity.id
_entity.type
_entity.pdbx_description
1 polymer ?
#
loop_
_entity_poly.entity_id
_entity_poly.type
_entity_poly.pdbx_seq_one_letter_code
_entity_poly.pdbx_strand_id
1 'polypeptide(L)'
;MLYLQDNTHYTWTRHVFVLFDDKLCYVINPVDSDALTNGKEDTVSVMGDEDQQDETSLNGFGVRPDEMHITEEWFHGKIDRKSALERLMEQKDKGDGVFLVRESATFIGDFSLSFL
;
A
#
# COMPACT_ATOMS: atom_id res chain seq x y z
N MET A 1 -12.47 -2.26 18.58
CA MET A 1 -11.89 -3.24 17.63
C MET A 1 -13.05 -3.97 16.97
N LEU A 2 -13.12 -3.93 15.64
CA LEU A 2 -14.19 -4.56 14.85
C LEU A 2 -13.65 -5.80 14.13
N TYR A 3 -14.53 -6.71 13.74
CA TYR A 3 -14.20 -7.96 13.08
C TYR A 3 -14.90 -8.05 11.73
N LEU A 4 -14.22 -8.61 10.73
CA LEU A 4 -14.78 -8.90 9.42
C LEU A 4 -14.75 -10.42 9.20
N GLN A 5 -15.81 -10.98 8.61
CA GLN A 5 -15.87 -12.40 8.27
C GLN A 5 -15.37 -12.60 6.85
N ASP A 6 -14.45 -13.54 6.67
CA ASP A 6 -14.03 -13.99 5.34
C ASP A 6 -15.15 -14.84 4.70
N ASN A 7 -15.53 -14.50 3.46
CA ASN A 7 -16.56 -15.22 2.70
C ASN A 7 -16.12 -16.61 2.24
N THR A 8 -14.82 -16.91 2.25
CA THR A 8 -14.29 -18.21 1.81
C THR A 8 -14.11 -19.19 2.96
N HIS A 9 -13.51 -18.72 4.06
CA HIS A 9 -13.19 -19.55 5.22
C HIS A 9 -14.17 -19.41 6.40
N TYR A 10 -15.11 -18.47 6.34
CA TYR A 10 -16.09 -18.14 7.39
C TYR A 10 -15.45 -17.80 8.76
N THR A 11 -14.16 -17.48 8.78
CA THR A 11 -13.42 -17.08 9.97
C THR A 11 -13.54 -15.57 10.18
N TRP A 12 -13.57 -15.15 11.45
CA TRP A 12 -13.63 -13.73 11.82
C TRP A 12 -12.21 -13.21 12.10
N THR A 13 -11.77 -12.23 11.32
CA THR A 13 -10.47 -11.58 11.46
C THR A 13 -10.61 -10.20 12.06
N ARG A 14 -9.63 -9.78 12.87
CA ARG A 14 -9.58 -8.45 13.47
C ARG A 14 -9.03 -7.47 12.44
N HIS A 15 -9.78 -6.41 12.15
CA HIS A 15 -9.33 -5.37 11.22
C HIS A 15 -9.27 -3.99 11.88
N VAL A 16 -8.41 -3.14 11.34
CA VAL A 16 -8.44 -1.70 11.59
C VAL A 16 -9.41 -1.09 10.59
N PHE A 17 -10.41 -0.39 11.12
CA PHE A 17 -11.42 0.30 10.33
C PHE A 17 -11.23 1.79 10.50
N VAL A 18 -11.32 2.52 9.38
CA VAL A 18 -11.27 3.97 9.34
C VAL A 18 -12.59 4.45 8.76
N LEU A 19 -13.36 5.15 9.58
CA LEU A 19 -14.66 5.70 9.20
C LEU A 19 -14.46 7.15 8.75
N PHE A 20 -14.98 7.46 7.57
CA PHE A 20 -15.09 8.79 6.97
C PHE A 20 -16.56 9.20 6.89
N ASP A 21 -16.83 10.44 6.48
CA ASP A 21 -18.18 10.99 6.42
C ASP A 21 -19.08 10.26 5.41
N ASP A 22 -18.51 9.62 4.39
CA ASP A 22 -19.24 8.93 3.30
C ASP A 22 -18.80 7.48 3.06
N LYS A 23 -17.76 7.00 3.75
CA LYS A 23 -17.12 5.69 3.47
C LYS A 23 -16.57 5.06 4.74
N LEU A 24 -16.47 3.73 4.74
CA LEU A 24 -15.78 2.93 5.75
C LEU A 24 -14.70 2.11 5.05
N CYS A 25 -13.43 2.39 5.34
CA CYS A 25 -12.29 1.66 4.80
C CYS A 25 -11.73 0.69 5.85
N TYR A 26 -11.12 -0.41 5.42
CA TYR A 26 -10.45 -1.35 6.31
C TYR A 26 -9.23 -1.98 5.62
N VAL A 27 -8.22 -2.36 6.42
CA VAL A 27 -7.00 -3.00 5.90
C VAL A 27 -7.28 -4.49 5.66
N ILE A 28 -7.19 -4.98 4.42
CA ILE A 28 -7.65 -6.33 4.06
C ILE A 28 -6.74 -7.45 4.63
N ASN A 29 -5.44 -7.20 4.81
CA ASN A 29 -4.52 -8.13 5.47
C ASN A 29 -3.63 -7.36 6.46
N PRO A 30 -3.90 -7.39 7.77
CA PRO A 30 -2.92 -6.86 8.72
C PRO A 30 -1.69 -7.76 8.65
N VAL A 31 -0.57 -7.22 8.17
CA VAL A 31 0.74 -7.88 8.27
C VAL A 31 0.90 -8.34 9.72
N ASP A 32 1.10 -9.64 9.92
CA ASP A 32 1.34 -10.21 11.24
C ASP A 32 2.45 -9.41 11.93
N SER A 33 2.08 -8.78 13.04
CA SER A 33 2.89 -7.86 13.83
C SER A 33 3.97 -8.60 14.64
N ASP A 34 4.66 -9.55 14.02
CA ASP A 34 5.74 -10.33 14.61
C ASP A 34 7.06 -10.27 13.80
N ALA A 35 7.10 -9.47 12.73
CA ALA A 35 8.30 -9.23 11.95
C ALA A 35 8.83 -7.80 12.08
N LEU A 36 9.07 -7.33 13.31
CA LEU A 36 9.87 -6.12 13.54
C LEU A 36 10.89 -6.33 14.65
N THR A 37 12.04 -6.91 14.33
CA THR A 37 13.32 -6.57 14.97
C THR A 37 14.49 -6.91 14.03
N ASN A 38 14.89 -5.98 13.16
CA ASN A 38 16.29 -5.64 12.93
C ASN A 38 16.43 -4.69 11.75
N GLY A 39 16.97 -3.50 12.00
CA GLY A 39 17.61 -2.75 10.91
C GLY A 39 17.53 -1.23 10.99
N LYS A 40 18.28 -0.67 11.96
CA LYS A 40 19.10 0.54 11.80
C LYS A 40 18.39 1.90 11.69
N GLU A 41 18.59 2.64 12.78
CA GLU A 41 18.87 4.08 12.87
C GLU A 41 19.55 4.73 11.65
N ASP A 42 19.42 6.07 11.58
CA ASP A 42 19.96 7.06 10.63
C ASP A 42 18.88 7.55 9.62
N THR A 43 18.48 8.81 9.52
CA THR A 43 19.23 10.07 9.61
C THR A 43 18.28 11.25 9.90
N VAL A 44 18.81 12.25 10.60
CA VAL A 44 18.23 13.60 10.73
C VAL A 44 18.32 14.35 9.40
N SER A 45 17.25 15.04 8.99
CA SER A 45 17.29 16.11 7.99
C SER A 45 16.22 17.14 8.36
N VAL A 46 16.60 18.16 9.12
CA VAL A 46 16.87 19.54 8.68
C VAL A 46 15.58 20.33 8.46
N MET A 47 15.36 21.30 9.37
CA MET A 47 14.33 22.32 9.24
C MET A 47 14.73 23.39 8.22
N GLY A 48 13.73 23.90 7.49
CA GLY A 48 13.75 25.11 6.68
C GLY A 48 12.61 25.04 5.67
N ASP A 49 11.89 26.09 5.31
CA ASP A 49 11.69 27.46 5.77
C ASP A 49 10.38 27.88 5.05
N GLU A 50 9.64 28.82 5.63
CA GLU A 50 8.26 29.15 5.25
C GLU A 50 8.23 29.96 3.94
N ASP A 51 7.41 29.57 2.94
CA ASP A 51 6.68 30.54 2.10
C ASP A 51 5.62 29.89 1.20
N GLN A 52 4.50 30.63 1.10
CA GLN A 52 3.16 30.19 0.75
C GLN A 52 2.88 30.40 -0.75
N GLN A 53 2.42 29.35 -1.45
CA GLN A 53 1.63 29.51 -2.68
C GLN A 53 0.54 28.44 -2.75
N ASP A 54 -0.67 28.94 -2.59
CA ASP A 54 -1.97 28.27 -2.60
C ASP A 54 -2.30 27.82 -4.03
N GLU A 55 -2.10 26.54 -4.33
CA GLU A 55 -2.62 25.88 -5.52
C GLU A 55 -3.53 24.74 -5.05
N THR A 56 -4.78 25.11 -4.78
CA THR A 56 -6.00 24.29 -4.67
C THR A 56 -5.82 22.82 -5.09
N SER A 57 -5.35 21.98 -4.17
CA SER A 57 -5.43 20.51 -4.30
C SER A 57 -6.53 20.04 -3.35
N LEU A 58 -7.68 19.73 -3.93
CA LEU A 58 -8.92 19.27 -3.29
C LEU A 58 -8.75 17.88 -2.63
N ASN A 59 -7.85 17.76 -1.66
CA ASN A 59 -7.72 16.59 -0.80
C ASN A 59 -7.54 17.09 0.63
N GLY A 60 -8.59 17.71 1.20
CA GLY A 60 -8.64 18.23 2.58
C GLY A 60 -8.44 17.18 3.70
N PHE A 61 -7.76 16.08 3.40
CA PHE A 61 -7.47 14.93 4.25
C PHE A 61 -5.99 14.85 4.64
N GLY A 62 -5.11 15.72 4.15
CA GLY A 62 -3.67 15.66 4.45
C GLY A 62 -2.96 14.42 3.88
N VAL A 63 -3.69 13.50 3.24
CA VAL A 63 -3.15 12.39 2.46
C VAL A 63 -2.64 12.99 1.16
N ARG A 64 -1.33 12.92 0.98
CA ARG A 64 -0.73 13.45 -0.22
C ARG A 64 -1.17 12.57 -1.41
N PRO A 65 -1.38 13.12 -2.62
CA PRO A 65 -1.79 12.31 -3.77
C PRO A 65 -0.85 11.12 -4.04
N ASP A 66 0.42 11.24 -3.68
CA ASP A 66 1.44 10.19 -3.73
C ASP A 66 1.22 9.04 -2.73
N GLU A 67 0.27 9.13 -1.80
CA GLU A 67 -0.02 8.08 -0.80
C GLU A 67 -1.32 7.31 -1.10
N MET A 68 -2.14 7.77 -2.05
CA MET A 68 -3.46 7.20 -2.31
C MET A 68 -3.41 5.73 -2.78
N HIS A 69 -2.36 5.35 -3.50
CA HIS A 69 -2.21 4.00 -4.04
C HIS A 69 -1.65 3.00 -3.02
N ILE A 70 -1.15 3.46 -1.88
CA ILE A 70 -0.52 2.60 -0.85
C ILE A 70 -1.55 1.66 -0.21
N THR A 71 -2.83 2.03 -0.23
CA THR A 71 -3.92 1.21 0.35
C THR A 71 -4.48 0.16 -0.60
N GLU A 72 -4.02 0.11 -1.85
CA GLU A 72 -4.58 -0.72 -2.89
C GLU A 72 -3.89 -2.08 -3.01
N GLU A 73 -4.64 -3.16 -3.18
CA GLU A 73 -4.09 -4.54 -3.24
C GLU A 73 -3.19 -4.79 -4.45
N TRP A 74 -3.39 -4.03 -5.53
CA TRP A 74 -2.57 -4.13 -6.73
C TRP A 74 -1.23 -3.41 -6.57
N PHE A 75 -1.03 -2.61 -5.51
CA PHE A 75 0.21 -1.88 -5.26
C PHE A 75 1.08 -2.61 -4.23
N HIS A 76 2.34 -2.85 -4.57
CA HIS A 76 3.26 -3.61 -3.74
C HIS A 76 4.51 -2.85 -3.30
N GLY A 77 4.58 -1.54 -3.56
CA GLY A 77 5.73 -0.71 -3.17
C GLY A 77 7.05 -1.25 -3.72
N LYS A 78 8.11 -1.17 -2.92
CA LYS A 78 9.46 -1.59 -3.29
C LYS A 78 9.66 -3.11 -3.20
N ILE A 79 9.29 -3.81 -4.27
CA ILE A 79 9.63 -5.24 -4.48
C ILE A 79 10.48 -5.42 -5.73
N ASP A 80 11.32 -6.47 -5.74
CA ASP A 80 12.13 -6.81 -6.90
C ASP A 80 11.30 -7.55 -7.96
N ARG A 81 11.87 -7.66 -9.17
CA ARG A 81 11.20 -8.34 -10.29
C ARG A 81 10.94 -9.82 -9.99
N LYS A 82 11.79 -10.49 -9.20
CA LYS A 82 11.63 -11.91 -8.91
C LYS A 82 10.45 -12.15 -7.95
N SER A 83 10.34 -11.39 -6.86
CA SER A 83 9.19 -11.47 -5.96
C SER A 83 7.89 -11.05 -6.64
N ALA A 84 7.93 -10.08 -7.56
CA ALA A 84 6.76 -9.73 -8.37
C ALA A 84 6.27 -10.93 -9.21
N LEU A 85 7.20 -11.65 -9.85
CA LEU A 85 6.87 -12.84 -10.64
C LEU A 85 6.28 -13.96 -9.77
N GLU A 86 6.85 -14.21 -8.59
CA GLU A 86 6.36 -15.23 -7.66
C GLU A 86 4.91 -14.96 -7.24
N ARG A 87 4.59 -13.72 -6.84
CA ARG A 87 3.22 -13.32 -6.49
C ARG A 87 2.24 -13.45 -7.65
N LEU A 88 2.67 -13.07 -8.85
CA LEU A 88 1.85 -13.24 -10.05
C LEU A 88 1.57 -14.74 -10.31
N MET A 89 2.56 -15.61 -10.13
CA MET A 89 2.41 -17.06 -10.30
C MET A 89 1.50 -17.70 -9.23
N GLU A 90 1.54 -17.20 -7.99
CA GLU A 90 0.62 -17.63 -6.91
C GLU A 90 -0.83 -17.34 -7.24
N GLN A 91 -1.10 -16.28 -8.01
CA GLN A 91 -2.43 -15.81 -8.38
C GLN A 91 -2.85 -16.22 -9.80
N LYS A 92 -2.08 -17.11 -10.45
CA LYS A 92 -2.31 -17.51 -11.84
C LYS A 92 -3.69 -18.14 -12.10
N ASP A 93 -4.30 -18.68 -11.06
CA ASP A 93 -5.62 -19.31 -11.07
C ASP A 93 -6.76 -18.31 -11.27
N LYS A 94 -6.50 -17.02 -11.01
CA LYS A 94 -7.44 -15.92 -11.25
C LYS A 94 -7.62 -15.57 -12.73
N GLY A 95 -6.82 -16.17 -13.62
CA GLY A 95 -6.95 -16.03 -15.08
C GLY A 95 -6.11 -14.91 -15.68
N ASP A 96 -6.45 -14.55 -16.92
CA ASP A 96 -5.72 -13.52 -17.67
C ASP A 96 -5.97 -12.12 -17.09
N GLY A 97 -4.94 -11.28 -17.12
CA GLY A 97 -5.01 -9.91 -16.62
C GLY A 97 -4.66 -9.74 -15.14
N VAL A 98 -4.09 -10.75 -14.49
CA VAL A 98 -3.47 -10.59 -13.17
C VAL A 98 -2.24 -9.71 -13.29
N PHE A 99 -2.21 -8.62 -12.51
CA PHE A 99 -1.14 -7.65 -12.52
C PHE A 99 -0.82 -7.14 -11.12
N LEU A 100 0.32 -6.45 -11.01
CA LEU A 100 0.65 -5.61 -9.86
C LEU A 100 1.52 -4.42 -10.29
N VAL A 101 1.50 -3.38 -9.47
CA VAL A 101 2.36 -2.19 -9.59
C VAL A 101 3.39 -2.22 -8.47
N ARG A 102 4.64 -1.94 -8.81
CA ARG A 102 5.78 -1.84 -7.88
C ARG A 102 6.63 -0.63 -8.19
N GLU A 103 7.45 -0.18 -7.24
CA GLU A 103 8.46 0.83 -7.51
C GLU A 103 9.48 0.33 -8.55
N SER A 104 9.92 1.23 -9.41
CA SER A 104 10.94 0.95 -10.41
C SER A 104 12.30 0.79 -9.74
N ALA A 105 12.98 -0.32 -10.06
CA ALA A 105 14.32 -0.59 -9.54
C ALA A 105 15.40 0.25 -10.26
N THR A 106 15.10 0.77 -11.44
CA THR A 106 16.06 1.49 -12.30
C THR A 106 15.84 3.00 -12.31
N PHE A 107 14.61 3.45 -12.07
CA PHE A 107 14.23 4.86 -12.13
C PHE A 107 13.57 5.26 -10.81
N ILE A 108 14.28 6.02 -9.99
CA ILE A 108 13.78 6.47 -8.68
C ILE A 108 12.58 7.41 -8.90
N GLY A 109 11.47 7.16 -8.21
CA GLY A 109 10.24 7.94 -8.35
C GLY A 109 9.26 7.39 -9.39
N ASP A 110 9.69 6.44 -10.23
CA ASP A 110 8.83 5.79 -11.21
C ASP A 110 8.26 4.46 -10.71
N PHE A 111 7.23 3.99 -11.38
CA PHE A 111 6.58 2.71 -11.13
C PHE A 111 6.73 1.74 -12.30
N SER A 112 6.62 0.45 -11.99
CA SER A 112 6.63 -0.65 -12.95
C SER A 112 5.36 -1.48 -12.82
N LEU A 113 4.66 -1.68 -13.93
CA LEU A 113 3.55 -2.63 -14.04
C LEU A 113 4.12 -4.01 -14.38
N SER A 114 3.73 -5.03 -13.62
CA SER A 114 4.11 -6.44 -13.85
C SER A 114 2.84 -7.27 -14.03
N PHE A 115 2.81 -8.16 -15.03
CA PHE A 115 1.70 -9.05 -15.37
C PHE A 115 2.25 -10.40 -15.88
N LEU A 116 1.41 -11.43 -15.90
CA LEU A 116 1.75 -12.76 -16.45
C LEU A 116 1.79 -12.79 -17.98
#